data_AF-A0A1B1AP97-F1
#
_entry.id   AF-A0A1B1AP97-F1
#
_cell.length_a   1.000
_cell.length_b   1.000
_cell.length_c   1.000
_cell.angle_alpha   90.00
_cell.angle_beta   90.00
_cell.angle_gamma   90.00
#
_symmetry.space_group_name_H-M   'P 1'
#
loop_
_entity.id
_entity.type
_entity.pdbx_description
1 polymer ?
#
loop_
_entity_poly.entity_id
_entity_poly.type
_entity_poly.pdbx_seq_one_letter_code
_entity_poly.pdbx_strand_id
1 'polypeptide(L)' 'MDTDLLGSAIQPVIREHTGPVAEIRRTAHGASSDLTAIVECENGPFFIKAVRNRPGGRRDSLIRERATCS' A
#
# COMPACT_ATOMS: atom_id res chain seq x y z
N MET A 1 3.78 -16.18 8.84
CA MET A 1 3.48 -16.60 7.45
C MET A 1 2.29 -15.83 6.83
N ASP A 2 1.80 -14.74 7.44
CA ASP A 2 0.80 -13.81 6.84
C ASP A 2 1.37 -12.77 5.86
N THR A 3 2.69 -12.71 5.75
CA THR A 3 3.41 -11.62 5.09
C THR A 3 3.13 -11.58 3.59
N ASP A 4 3.18 -12.70 2.89
CA ASP A 4 2.93 -12.75 1.44
C ASP A 4 1.45 -12.57 1.06
N LEU A 5 0.52 -12.94 1.94
CA LEU A 5 -0.91 -12.86 1.65
C LEU A 5 -1.37 -11.42 1.41
N LEU A 6 -0.88 -10.47 2.21
CA LEU A 6 -1.28 -9.07 2.05
C LEU A 6 -0.60 -8.41 0.84
N GLY A 7 0.64 -8.80 0.51
CA GLY A 7 1.33 -8.32 -0.69
C GLY A 7 0.59 -8.74 -1.96
N SER A 8 0.22 -10.01 -2.04
CA SER A 8 -0.59 -10.53 -3.15
C SER A 8 -2.00 -9.94 -3.17
N ALA A 9 -2.61 -9.67 -2.01
CA ALA A 9 -3.95 -9.09 -1.93
C ALA A 9 -4.04 -7.64 -2.41
N ILE A 10 -2.96 -6.84 -2.28
CA ILE A 10 -2.95 -5.45 -2.76
C ILE A 10 -2.63 -5.33 -4.25
N GLN A 11 -1.97 -6.32 -4.84
CA GLN A 11 -1.49 -6.26 -6.22
C GLN A 11 -2.59 -5.91 -7.24
N PRO A 12 -3.81 -6.47 -7.17
CA PRO A 12 -4.90 -6.09 -8.07
C PRO A 12 -5.39 -4.65 -7.87
N VAL A 13 -5.28 -4.12 -6.65
CA VAL A 13 -5.76 -2.77 -6.31
C VAL A 13 -4.83 -1.68 -6.86
N ILE A 14 -3.53 -1.98 -6.94
CA ILE A 14 -2.50 -0.99 -7.29
C ILE A 14 -2.14 -1.03 -8.78
N ARG A 15 -2.45 -2.13 -9.47
CA ARG A 15 -2.00 -2.41 -10.85
C ARG A 15 -2.38 -1.32 -11.85
N GLU A 16 -3.53 -0.70 -11.71
CA GLU A 16 -3.97 0.41 -12.60
C GLU A 16 -3.05 1.64 -12.49
N HIS A 17 -2.42 1.84 -11.33
CA HIS A 17 -1.54 2.98 -11.06
C HIS A 17 -0.06 2.65 -11.26
N THR A 18 0.35 1.43 -10.92
CA THR A 18 1.75 1.01 -10.94
C THR A 18 2.18 0.38 -12.27
N GLY A 19 1.24 -0.14 -13.06
CA GLY A 19 1.56 -1.09 -14.12
C GLY A 19 2.03 -2.44 -13.53
N PRO A 20 2.73 -3.28 -14.31
CA PRO A 20 3.31 -4.53 -13.83
C PRO A 20 4.25 -4.32 -12.64
N VAL A 21 4.03 -5.07 -11.55
CA VAL A 21 4.83 -5.00 -10.32
C VAL A 21 5.96 -6.01 -10.40
N ALA A 22 7.20 -5.54 -10.24
CA ALA A 22 8.39 -6.39 -10.20
C ALA A 22 8.68 -6.88 -8.77
N GLU A 23 8.56 -6.00 -7.77
CA GLU A 23 8.84 -6.33 -6.38
C GLU A 23 7.97 -5.51 -5.42
N ILE A 24 7.57 -6.11 -4.30
CA ILE A 24 6.92 -5.43 -3.17
C ILE A 24 7.79 -5.61 -1.93
N ARG A 25 8.45 -4.54 -1.47
CA ARG A 25 9.32 -4.56 -0.31
C ARG A 25 8.68 -3.82 0.86
N ARG A 26 8.33 -4.54 1.92
CA ARG A 26 7.82 -3.90 3.14
C ARG A 26 8.87 -3.00 3.78
N THR A 27 8.44 -1.85 4.28
CA THR A 27 9.30 -1.03 5.13
C THR A 27 9.27 -1.55 6.56
N ALA A 28 10.41 -1.44 7.27
CA ALA A 28 10.53 -1.90 8.65
C ALA A 28 9.55 -1.18 9.60
N HIS A 29 9.19 0.05 9.28
CA HIS A 29 8.30 0.90 10.06
C HIS A 29 7.20 1.51 9.19
N GLY A 30 6.00 1.54 9.77
CA GLY A 30 4.79 2.10 9.20
C GLY A 30 3.82 2.40 10.32
N ALA A 31 4.05 3.48 11.07
CA ALA A 31 3.17 3.84 12.17
C ALA A 31 1.75 4.00 11.61
N SER A 32 0.80 3.23 12.16
CA SER A 32 -0.64 3.26 11.88
C SER A 32 -1.20 2.66 10.59
N SER A 33 -0.42 1.93 9.78
CA SER A 33 -0.96 1.22 8.59
C SER A 33 -0.85 -0.29 8.73
N ASP A 34 -1.78 -1.04 8.13
CA ASP A 34 -1.70 -2.51 8.09
C ASP A 34 -0.61 -2.99 7.12
N LEU A 35 -0.25 -2.14 6.14
CA LEU A 35 0.87 -2.33 5.23
C LEU A 35 1.55 -1.00 4.92
N THR A 36 2.87 -0.99 4.98
CA THR A 36 3.72 0.01 4.32
C THR A 36 4.76 -0.70 3.48
N ALA A 37 4.85 -0.34 2.20
CA ALA A 37 5.77 -0.99 1.27
C ALA A 37 6.26 -0.02 0.20
N ILE A 38 7.45 -0.30 -0.31
CA ILE A 38 7.94 0.25 -1.57
C ILE A 38 7.65 -0.80 -2.65
N VAL A 39 7.03 -0.36 -3.74
CA VAL A 39 6.72 -1.18 -4.90
C VAL A 39 7.61 -0.73 -6.04
N GLU A 40 8.43 -1.65 -6.54
CA GLU A 40 9.20 -1.45 -7.76
C GLU A 40 8.35 -1.89 -8.95
N CYS A 41 8.13 -0.99 -9.91
CA CYS A 41 7.30 -1.25 -11.09
C CYS A 41 7.72 -0.41 -12.29
N GLU A 42 7.15 -0.72 -13.45
CA GLU A 42 7.50 -0.08 -14.74
C GLU A 42 7.35 1.45 -14.72
N ASN A 43 6.36 1.96 -13.98
CA ASN A 43 6.10 3.40 -13.85
C ASN A 43 7.04 4.11 -12.84
N GLY A 44 8.09 3.44 -12.35
CA GLY A 44 8.97 3.91 -11.28
C GLY A 44 8.52 3.44 -9.88
N PRO A 45 9.27 3.73 -8.81
CA PRO A 45 8.97 3.23 -7.48
C PRO A 45 7.78 3.96 -6.83
N PHE A 46 6.88 3.20 -6.21
CA PHE A 46 5.74 3.73 -5.44
C PHE A 46 5.88 3.41 -3.96
N PHE A 47 5.62 4.39 -3.10
CA PHE A 47 5.40 4.13 -1.68
C PHE A 47 3.91 3.90 -1.42
N ILE A 48 3.58 2.75 -0.83
CA ILE A 48 2.21 2.34 -0.55
C ILE A 48 1.96 2.32 0.95
N LYS A 49 0.84 2.93 1.34
CA LYS A 49 0.20 2.75 2.65
C LYS A 49 -1.16 2.10 2.44
N ALA A 50 -1.42 0.96 3.08
CA ALA A 50 -2.72 0.31 3.02
C ALA A 50 -3.25 -0.04 4.41
N VAL A 51 -4.57 0.02 4.55
CA VAL A 51 -5.31 -0.38 5.75
C VAL A 51 -6.46 -1.30 5.36
N ARG A 52 -6.79 -2.27 6.22
CA ARG A 52 -7.96 -3.14 6.01
C ARG A 52 -9.24 -2.31 6.12
N ASN A 53 -10.15 -2.53 5.19
CA ASN A 53 -11.45 -1.87 5.19
C ASN A 53 -12.37 -2.50 6.25
N ARG A 54 -12.36 -1.93 7.46
CA ARG A 54 -13.21 -2.35 8.60
C ARG A 54 -13.96 -1.14 9.16
N PRO A 55 -15.20 -1.32 9.68
CA PRO A 55 -15.90 -0.27 10.41
C PRO A 55 -15.04 0.29 11.55
N GLY A 56 -14.98 1.61 11.69
CA GLY A 56 -14.10 2.28 12.66
C GLY A 56 -12.59 2.15 12.37
N GLY A 57 -12.22 1.64 11.18
CA GLY A 57 -10.85 1.50 10.74
C GLY A 57 -10.22 2.84 10.33
N ARG A 58 -8.95 2.79 9.90
CA ARG A 58 -8.16 4.00 9.60
C ARG A 58 -8.33 4.52 8.17
N ARG A 59 -9.42 4.14 7.49
CA ARG A 59 -9.74 4.60 6.13
C ARG A 59 -9.80 6.12 6.06
N ASP A 60 -10.44 6.77 7.04
CA ASP A 60 -10.56 8.22 7.08
C ASP A 60 -9.20 8.91 7.26
N SER A 61 -8.24 8.25 7.91
CA SER A 61 -6.86 8.76 8.00
C SER A 61 -6.18 8.77 6.63
N LEU A 62 -6.30 7.68 5.85
CA LEU A 62 -5.75 7.63 4.50
C LEU A 62 -6.41 8.65 3.56
N ILE A 63 -7.72 8.87 3.69
CA ILE A 63 -8.44 9.87 2.89
C ILE A 63 -7.92 11.29 3.17
N ARG A 64 -7.66 11.62 4.45
CA ARG A 64 -7.06 12.91 4.80
C ARG A 64 -5.65 13.06 4.25
N GLU A 65 -4.82 12.03 4.38
CA GLU A 65 -3.43 12.07 3.89
C GLU A 65 -3.36 12.18 2.36
N ARG A 66 -4.29 11.56 1.62
CA ARG A 66 -4.38 11.71 0.16
C ARG A 66 -4.50 13.18 -0.26
N ALA A 67 -5.18 14.00 0.54
CA ALA A 67 -5.33 15.43 0.24
C ALA A 67 -4.04 16.24 0.47
N THR A 68 -3.01 15.65 1.09
CA THR A 68 -1.74 16.31 1.43
C THR A 68 -0.60 15.98 0.45
N CYS A 69 -0.64 14.81 -0.21
CA CYS A 69 0.32 14.49 -1.27
C CYS A 69 -0.12 15.15 -2.59
N SER A 70 0.44 16.33 -2.88
CA SER A 70 0.38 17.02 -4.18
C SER A 70 1.51 16.59 -5.10
#